data_AF-A0A530LFF1-F1
#
_entry.id   AF-A0A530LFF1-F1
#
_cell.length_a   1.000
_cell.length_b   1.000
_cell.length_c   1.000
_cell.angle_alpha   90.00
_cell.angle_beta   90.00
_cell.angle_gamma   90.00
#
_symmetry.space_group_name_H-M   'P 1'
#
loop_
_entity.id
_entity.type
_entity.pdbx_description
1 polymer ?
#
loop_
_entity_poly.entity_id
_entity_poly.type
_entity_poly.pdbx_seq_one_letter_code
_entity_poly.pdbx_strand_id
1 'polypeptide(L)'
;MIRRTVTLPTTLLAMVAAPLMLAELPANGQEPEPIISIVTGLAPDDLLNVRATASAMGKIEARLPSGSSVKNLGCGDVSGHKW
;
A
#
# COMPACT_ATOMS: atom_id res chain seq x y z
N MET A 1 -51.64 -49.33 -16.42
CA MET A 1 -50.89 -48.29 -15.67
C MET A 1 -50.18 -47.41 -16.69
N ILE A 2 -50.68 -46.20 -16.94
CA ILE A 2 -50.29 -45.35 -18.08
C ILE A 2 -49.08 -44.49 -17.67
N ARG A 3 -47.93 -44.69 -18.35
CA ARG A 3 -46.73 -43.86 -18.19
C ARG A 3 -46.91 -42.58 -19.00
N ARG A 4 -46.96 -41.42 -18.34
CA ARG A 4 -46.99 -40.09 -18.98
C ARG A 4 -45.58 -39.51 -18.93
N THR A 5 -44.94 -39.39 -20.09
CA THR A 5 -43.64 -38.75 -20.23
C THR A 5 -43.88 -37.25 -20.41
N VAL A 6 -43.53 -36.44 -19.41
CA VAL A 6 -43.65 -34.99 -19.47
C VAL A 6 -42.36 -34.43 -20.07
N THR A 7 -42.42 -33.97 -21.31
CA THR A 7 -41.34 -33.17 -21.92
C THR A 7 -41.50 -31.72 -21.47
N LEU A 8 -40.63 -31.25 -20.58
CA LEU A 8 -40.60 -29.85 -20.18
C LEU A 8 -40.06 -29.00 -21.34
N PRO A 9 -40.80 -27.98 -21.83
CA PRO A 9 -40.32 -27.09 -22.87
C PRO A 9 -39.21 -26.18 -22.32
N THR A 10 -38.06 -26.22 -22.98
CA THR A 10 -36.78 -25.57 -22.67
C THR A 10 -36.81 -24.03 -22.69
N THR A 11 -37.99 -23.42 -22.87
CA THR A 11 -38.16 -21.98 -23.08
C THR A 11 -38.29 -21.17 -21.79
N LEU A 12 -38.46 -21.80 -20.62
CA LEU A 12 -38.65 -21.09 -19.34
C LEU A 12 -37.33 -20.70 -18.64
N LEU A 13 -36.17 -21.10 -19.15
CA LEU A 13 -34.86 -20.88 -18.51
C LEU A 13 -34.14 -19.61 -18.99
N ALA A 14 -34.78 -18.77 -19.81
CA ALA A 14 -34.11 -17.63 -20.46
C ALA A 14 -34.29 -16.27 -19.76
N MET A 15 -35.01 -16.19 -18.63
CA MET A 15 -35.40 -14.88 -18.03
C MET A 15 -34.82 -14.55 -16.65
N VAL A 16 -33.79 -15.26 -16.17
CA VAL A 16 -33.15 -14.92 -14.89
C VAL A 16 -31.64 -14.77 -15.05
N ALA A 17 -31.22 -13.73 -15.76
CA ALA A 17 -29.83 -13.29 -15.75
C ALA A 17 -29.73 -11.80 -16.09
N ALA A 18 -30.36 -10.95 -15.28
CA ALA A 18 -29.92 -9.56 -15.18
C ALA A 18 -28.85 -9.54 -14.07
N PRO A 19 -27.55 -9.37 -14.39
CA PRO A 19 -26.57 -9.17 -13.34
C PRO A 19 -26.80 -7.77 -12.76
N LEU A 20 -27.15 -7.71 -11.47
CA LEU A 20 -27.09 -6.50 -10.65
C LEU A 20 -25.62 -6.09 -10.57
N MET A 21 -25.17 -5.27 -11.52
CA MET A 21 -23.88 -4.61 -11.44
C MET A 21 -23.97 -3.55 -10.35
N LEU A 22 -23.60 -3.93 -9.13
CA LEU A 22 -23.28 -2.99 -8.06
C LEU A 22 -22.19 -2.07 -8.59
N ALA A 23 -22.53 -0.79 -8.79
CA ALA A 23 -21.53 0.23 -9.07
C ALA A 23 -20.64 0.33 -7.83
N GLU A 24 -19.42 -0.18 -7.94
CA GLU A 24 -18.35 0.06 -6.96
C GLU A 24 -18.01 1.55 -7.06
N LEU A 25 -18.51 2.34 -6.11
CA LEU A 25 -17.99 3.70 -5.91
C LEU A 25 -16.49 3.55 -5.59
N PRO A 26 -15.60 4.36 -6.21
CA PRO A 26 -14.21 4.34 -5.82
C PRO A 26 -14.14 4.63 -4.33
N ALA A 27 -13.61 3.66 -3.56
CA ALA A 27 -13.21 3.93 -2.19
C ALA A 27 -12.28 5.13 -2.24
N ASN A 28 -12.66 6.23 -1.58
CA ASN A 28 -11.81 7.39 -1.44
C ASN A 28 -10.61 6.94 -0.58
N GLY A 29 -9.58 6.43 -1.25
CA GLY A 29 -8.37 5.95 -0.63
C GLY A 29 -7.67 7.14 -0.02
N GLN A 30 -7.93 7.41 1.24
CA GLN A 30 -7.20 8.41 1.99
C GLN A 30 -5.75 7.95 2.01
N GLU A 31 -4.88 8.68 1.32
CA GLU A 31 -3.46 8.37 1.28
C GLU A 31 -2.94 8.37 2.74
N PRO A 32 -2.19 7.34 3.16
CA PRO A 32 -1.70 7.27 4.53
C PRO A 32 -1.02 8.58 4.92
N GLU A 33 -1.39 9.13 6.07
CA GLU A 33 -0.81 10.39 6.51
C GLU A 33 0.73 10.26 6.59
N PRO A 34 1.48 11.30 6.20
CA PRO A 34 2.93 11.28 6.26
C PRO A 34 3.43 10.93 7.66
N ILE A 35 4.27 9.91 7.78
CA ILE A 35 4.94 9.64 9.04
C ILE A 35 6.05 10.67 9.20
N ILE A 36 5.91 11.55 10.19
CA ILE A 36 6.94 12.54 10.52
C ILE A 36 7.84 11.97 11.60
N SER A 37 9.15 11.88 11.32
CA SER A 37 10.17 11.38 12.24
C SER A 37 11.09 12.51 12.69
N ILE A 38 11.52 12.47 13.95
CA ILE A 38 12.44 13.47 14.54
C ILE A 38 13.80 12.83 14.77
N VAL A 39 14.86 13.51 14.36
CA VAL A 39 16.25 13.08 14.59
C VAL A 39 16.58 13.23 16.07
N THR A 40 17.00 12.14 16.71
CA THR A 40 17.34 12.09 18.14
C THR A 40 18.54 11.15 18.37
N GLY A 41 19.16 11.22 19.56
CA GLY A 41 20.22 10.29 19.97
C GLY A 41 21.61 10.57 19.38
N LEU A 42 21.82 11.73 18.77
CA LEU A 42 23.14 12.19 18.33
C LEU A 42 23.94 12.72 19.53
N ALA A 43 25.27 12.62 19.47
CA ALA A 43 26.14 13.31 20.41
C ALA A 43 26.04 14.85 20.24
N PRO A 44 26.50 15.65 21.21
CA PRO A 44 26.61 17.09 21.03
C PRO A 44 27.39 17.44 19.75
N ASP A 45 26.86 18.38 18.97
CA ASP A 45 27.43 18.86 17.70
C ASP A 45 27.51 17.84 16.54
N ASP A 46 27.02 16.61 16.73
CA ASP A 46 26.94 15.60 15.66
C ASP A 46 25.74 15.82 14.72
N LEU A 47 25.91 15.38 13.46
CA LEU A 47 24.90 15.47 12.40
C LEU A 47 24.60 14.09 11.82
N LEU A 48 23.33 13.81 11.56
CA LEU A 48 22.88 12.63 10.83
C LEU A 48 23.10 12.83 9.33
N ASN A 49 23.86 11.93 8.69
CA ASN A 49 24.03 11.93 7.25
C ASN A 49 22.85 11.23 6.56
N VAL A 50 22.13 11.96 5.70
CA VAL A 50 21.13 11.39 4.77
C VAL A 50 21.84 11.09 3.45
N ARG A 51 21.64 9.89 2.91
CA ARG A 51 22.36 9.40 1.73
C ARG A 51 21.42 9.13 0.57
N ALA A 52 21.93 9.32 -0.65
CA ALA A 52 21.19 9.10 -1.89
C ALA A 52 20.79 7.64 -2.12
N THR A 53 21.55 6.71 -1.54
CA THR A 53 21.32 5.28 -1.63
C THR A 53 21.44 4.65 -0.25
N ALA A 54 20.79 3.49 -0.09
CA ALA A 54 20.81 2.66 1.10
C ALA A 54 22.19 1.98 1.29
N SER A 55 23.22 2.78 1.52
CA SER A 55 24.59 2.35 1.77
C SER A 55 25.32 3.37 2.63
N ALA A 56 26.10 2.89 3.61
CA ALA A 56 26.97 3.75 4.42
C ALA A 56 28.06 4.47 3.59
N MET A 57 28.35 3.98 2.38
CA MET A 57 29.27 4.62 1.43
C MET A 57 28.57 5.49 0.38
N GLY A 58 27.23 5.52 0.35
CA GLY A 58 26.47 6.32 -0.59
C GLY A 58 26.75 7.82 -0.45
N LYS A 59 26.56 8.59 -1.53
CA LYS A 59 26.73 10.05 -1.50
C LYS A 59 25.85 10.67 -0.41
N ILE A 60 26.43 11.57 0.39
CA ILE A 60 25.70 12.36 1.38
C ILE A 60 24.93 13.45 0.62
N GLU A 61 23.62 13.51 0.80
CA GLU A 61 22.75 14.55 0.23
C GLU A 61 22.41 15.63 1.24
N ALA A 62 22.31 15.27 2.52
CA ALA A 62 22.02 16.22 3.57
C ALA A 62 22.67 15.81 4.90
N ARG A 63 22.83 16.79 5.78
CA ARG A 63 23.29 16.62 7.15
C ARG A 63 22.30 17.28 8.10
N LEU A 64 21.73 16.51 9.01
CA LEU A 64 20.63 16.95 9.85
C LEU A 64 21.05 16.98 11.32
N PRO A 65 20.88 18.12 12.02
CA PRO A 65 21.10 18.17 13.47
C PRO A 65 19.98 17.46 14.24
N SER A 66 20.23 17.17 15.52
CA SER A 66 19.19 16.67 16.44
C SER A 66 18.01 17.66 16.50
N GLY A 67 16.79 17.13 16.56
CA GLY A 67 15.54 17.89 16.50
C GLY A 67 15.01 18.17 15.09
N SER A 68 15.78 17.84 14.03
CA SER A 68 15.28 17.94 12.65
C SER A 68 14.09 17.02 12.42
N SER A 69 13.10 17.52 11.67
CA SER A 69 11.90 16.78 11.28
C SER A 69 12.00 16.31 9.84
N VAL A 70 11.71 15.03 9.58
CA VAL A 70 11.73 14.43 8.25
C VAL A 70 10.45 13.66 7.96
N LYS A 71 9.99 13.70 6.72
CA LYS A 71 8.94 12.82 6.22
C LYS A 71 9.55 11.44 5.94
N ASN A 72 9.19 10.46 6.74
CA ASN A 72 9.56 9.06 6.56
C ASN A 72 8.62 8.43 5.52
N LEU A 73 9.20 7.88 4.46
CA LEU A 73 8.48 7.28 3.34
C LEU A 73 8.31 5.76 3.48
N GLY A 74 8.67 5.21 4.64
CA GLY A 74 8.69 3.78 4.92
C GLY A 74 10.10 3.26 5.10
N CYS A 75 10.21 1.95 5.33
CA CYS A 75 11.49 1.29 5.56
C CYS A 75 11.85 0.38 4.39
N GLY A 76 13.14 0.38 4.03
CA GLY A 76 13.74 -0.62 3.14
C GLY A 76 14.61 -1.59 3.93
N ASP A 77 14.72 -2.84 3.46
CA ASP A 77 15.81 -3.73 3.87
C ASP A 77 16.80 -3.83 2.71
N VAL A 78 18.05 -3.46 2.98
CA VAL A 78 19.14 -3.58 2.00
C VAL A 78 20.30 -4.28 2.67
N SER A 79 20.61 -5.48 2.18
CA SER A 79 21.68 -6.34 2.71
C SER A 79 21.52 -6.67 4.21
N GLY A 80 20.28 -6.81 4.70
CA GLY A 80 20.00 -7.09 6.11
C GLY A 80 20.05 -5.86 7.02
N HIS A 81 20.16 -4.66 6.45
CA HIS A 81 20.10 -3.40 7.18
C HIS A 81 18.80 -2.68 6.88
N LYS A 82 18.13 -2.19 7.94
CA LYS A 82 16.96 -1.35 7.80
C LYS A 82 17.37 0.08 7.47
N TRP A 83 16.78 0.62 6.41
CA TRP A 83 16.89 2.00 5.96
C TRP A 83 15.54 2.70 6.07
#